data_AF-H8Z8K4-F1
#
_entry.id   AF-H8Z8K4-F1
#
_cell.length_a   1.000
_cell.length_b   1.000
_cell.length_c   1.000
_cell.angle_alpha   90.00
_cell.angle_beta   90.00
_cell.angle_gamma   90.00
#
_symmetry.space_group_name_H-M   'P 1'
#
loop_
_entity.id
_entity.type
_entity.pdbx_description
1 polymer ?
#
loop_
_entity_poly.entity_id
_entity_poly.type
_entity_poly.pdbx_seq_one_letter_code
_entity_poly.pdbx_strand_id
1 'polypeptide(L)'
;MTDTTAQAAPSALAPTANGMRAEPAAGASSAPAASPKSEVLPEPFAETAAGPQLESPTDALPADLATSTAVPPSLPAPNTGTESAALSIPDDGVSNLVELLRWLSDGGPVLMIIAALSVVALTLVLIKAWQFHRLRLDAREPVARALALWARDEPAGAMAALAGSCQPVARLLHRALRGYLLPGIDAELLREELARLASAELERLRSYLRALETIATLSPLLGLLGTVLGMIEAFRQLEQAGAQVNPALLSGGIWQALLTTAAGLGVAIPVVFAHAWLEQRVEGCGHRMEDAVTQVFTRDLMTARNQVAQSAADAVHQGATPITEAAFQSTSAPSAQRGSDAA
;
A
#
# COMPACT_ATOMS: atom_id res chain seq x y z
N MET A 1 75.81 -45.39 -6.07
CA MET A 1 75.19 -46.71 -5.81
C MET A 1 74.05 -46.48 -4.84
N THR A 2 72.77 -46.51 -5.23
CA THR A 2 72.15 -46.90 -6.50
C THR A 2 70.86 -46.09 -6.75
N ASP A 3 70.68 -45.70 -8.01
CA ASP A 3 69.46 -45.56 -8.84
C ASP A 3 68.02 -45.49 -8.28
N THR A 4 67.17 -44.84 -9.10
CA THR A 4 65.73 -45.14 -9.42
C THR A 4 64.71 -44.01 -9.19
N THR A 5 64.58 -43.16 -10.21
CA THR A 5 63.42 -42.86 -11.08
C THR A 5 61.95 -43.15 -10.64
N ALA A 6 61.02 -42.41 -11.29
CA ALA A 6 59.54 -42.52 -11.36
C ALA A 6 58.79 -41.90 -10.15
N GLN A 7 57.87 -40.93 -10.28
CA GLN A 7 56.96 -40.49 -11.35
C GLN A 7 55.96 -41.56 -11.81
N ALA A 8 54.79 -41.56 -11.17
CA ALA A 8 53.67 -42.43 -11.48
C ALA A 8 52.47 -41.64 -12.04
N ALA A 9 52.03 -42.02 -13.23
CA ALA A 9 50.66 -41.88 -13.69
C ALA A 9 50.16 -43.28 -14.07
N PRO A 10 48.87 -43.61 -13.88
CA PRO A 10 48.26 -44.74 -14.56
C PRO A 10 47.18 -44.31 -15.55
N SER A 11 47.11 -45.03 -16.67
CA SER A 11 46.16 -44.84 -17.79
C SER A 11 45.17 -46.00 -17.91
N ALA A 12 44.09 -45.80 -18.67
CA ALA A 12 43.15 -46.82 -19.19
C ALA A 12 42.26 -47.52 -18.13
N LEU A 13 41.16 -48.25 -18.39
CA LEU A 13 40.33 -48.68 -19.56
C LEU A 13 38.84 -48.43 -19.18
N ALA A 14 37.77 -48.54 -20.00
CA ALA A 14 37.47 -48.59 -21.45
C ALA A 14 35.91 -48.47 -21.63
N PRO A 15 35.33 -48.25 -22.82
CA PRO A 15 33.88 -48.01 -22.97
C PRO A 15 33.05 -49.29 -23.15
N THR A 16 31.77 -49.25 -22.73
CA THR A 16 30.77 -50.27 -23.10
C THR A 16 29.45 -49.59 -23.50
N ALA A 17 28.95 -49.93 -24.67
CA ALA A 17 27.68 -49.42 -25.18
C ALA A 17 26.49 -50.14 -24.54
N ASN A 18 25.40 -49.42 -24.30
CA ASN A 18 24.07 -50.01 -24.12
C ASN A 18 23.08 -49.28 -25.02
N GLY A 19 22.63 -49.95 -26.07
CA GLY A 19 21.57 -49.47 -26.95
C GLY A 19 20.37 -50.38 -26.84
N MET A 20 19.20 -49.83 -26.51
CA MET A 20 17.94 -50.55 -26.68
C MET A 20 16.77 -49.61 -26.99
N ARG A 21 16.37 -49.65 -28.26
CA ARG A 21 15.02 -49.45 -28.81
C ARG A 21 14.15 -48.31 -28.24
N ALA A 22 14.02 -47.26 -29.05
CA ALA A 22 12.75 -46.53 -29.12
C ALA A 22 11.79 -47.27 -30.08
N GLU A 23 10.54 -47.44 -29.67
CA GLU A 23 9.39 -47.56 -30.58
C GLU A 23 8.16 -46.85 -29.96
N PRO A 24 7.33 -46.14 -30.76
CA PRO A 24 6.19 -45.39 -30.25
C PRO A 24 4.85 -46.10 -30.48
N ALA A 25 3.87 -45.94 -29.57
CA ALA A 25 2.50 -46.41 -29.83
C ALA A 25 1.41 -45.65 -29.06
N ALA A 26 0.31 -45.39 -29.79
CA ALA A 26 -1.07 -45.19 -29.36
C ALA A 26 -1.44 -43.99 -28.46
N GLY A 27 -2.26 -43.08 -29.01
CA GLY A 27 -2.90 -42.02 -28.21
C GLY A 27 -3.73 -40.97 -28.95
N ALA A 28 -4.05 -41.12 -30.25
CA ALA A 28 -4.83 -40.11 -30.99
C ALA A 28 -5.75 -40.72 -32.05
N SER A 29 -7.07 -40.58 -31.87
CA SER A 29 -8.07 -40.29 -32.93
C SER A 29 -9.48 -40.16 -32.35
N SER A 30 -10.05 -38.95 -32.39
CA SER A 30 -11.35 -38.63 -33.03
C SER A 30 -11.98 -37.35 -32.46
N ALA A 31 -12.33 -36.44 -33.37
CA ALA A 31 -13.13 -35.23 -33.16
C ALA A 31 -14.64 -35.60 -33.30
N PRO A 32 -15.66 -34.69 -33.25
CA PRO A 32 -15.60 -33.25 -33.51
C PRO A 32 -16.54 -32.34 -32.66
N ALA A 33 -16.65 -31.09 -33.10
CA ALA A 33 -17.43 -30.00 -32.53
C ALA A 33 -18.93 -30.26 -32.29
N ALA A 34 -19.49 -29.54 -31.32
CA ALA A 34 -20.93 -29.33 -31.16
C ALA A 34 -21.24 -27.88 -30.75
N SER A 35 -22.28 -27.31 -31.36
CA SER A 35 -22.74 -25.91 -31.22
C SER A 35 -23.37 -25.59 -29.85
N PRO A 36 -23.49 -24.31 -29.47
CA PRO A 36 -24.04 -23.93 -28.16
C PRO A 36 -25.54 -24.21 -28.04
N LYS A 37 -25.97 -24.74 -26.90
CA LYS A 37 -27.38 -24.77 -26.50
C LYS A 37 -27.71 -23.57 -25.62
N SER A 38 -28.66 -22.78 -26.09
CA SER A 38 -29.42 -21.79 -25.34
C SER A 38 -30.37 -22.46 -24.35
N GLU A 39 -30.32 -22.12 -23.05
CA GLU A 39 -31.51 -22.28 -22.19
C GLU A 39 -31.52 -21.32 -20.98
N VAL A 40 -32.46 -20.36 -21.05
CA VAL A 40 -33.31 -19.81 -19.97
C VAL A 40 -32.66 -18.98 -18.83
N LEU A 41 -32.95 -17.67 -18.87
CA LEU A 41 -33.04 -16.78 -17.70
C LEU A 41 -34.26 -17.18 -16.83
N PRO A 42 -34.18 -17.04 -15.49
CA PRO A 42 -35.38 -16.83 -14.69
C PRO A 42 -35.85 -15.36 -14.81
N GLU A 43 -37.00 -15.17 -15.46
CA GLU A 43 -37.80 -13.92 -15.41
C GLU A 43 -38.39 -13.69 -13.99
N PRO A 44 -38.74 -12.45 -13.63
CA PRO A 44 -39.27 -12.13 -12.30
C PRO A 44 -40.73 -12.54 -12.15
N PHE A 45 -41.06 -13.26 -11.07
CA PHE A 45 -42.45 -13.52 -10.70
C PHE A 45 -43.07 -12.25 -10.10
N ALA A 46 -43.94 -11.61 -10.88
CA ALA A 46 -44.96 -10.71 -10.36
C ALA A 46 -46.19 -11.54 -9.95
N GLU A 47 -46.61 -11.47 -8.69
CA GLU A 47 -47.90 -12.03 -8.26
C GLU A 47 -48.69 -11.04 -7.41
N THR A 48 -49.66 -10.42 -8.09
CA THR A 48 -51.02 -10.05 -7.70
C THR A 48 -51.36 -9.81 -6.22
N ALA A 49 -51.91 -8.61 -6.00
CA ALA A 49 -52.56 -8.17 -4.76
C ALA A 49 -53.74 -9.05 -4.29
N ALA A 50 -53.79 -9.31 -2.99
CA ALA A 50 -55.03 -9.45 -2.22
C ALA A 50 -54.75 -9.11 -0.74
N GLY A 51 -55.31 -8.00 -0.25
CA GLY A 51 -55.25 -7.63 1.17
C GLY A 51 -56.65 -7.48 1.76
N PRO A 52 -56.87 -7.87 3.02
CA PRO A 52 -58.04 -7.43 3.78
C PRO A 52 -57.66 -6.26 4.71
N GLN A 53 -58.44 -5.18 4.65
CA GLN A 53 -58.50 -4.19 5.73
C GLN A 53 -59.30 -4.76 6.89
N LEU A 54 -59.00 -4.34 8.13
CA LEU A 54 -59.98 -4.19 9.21
C LEU A 54 -59.43 -3.31 10.35
N GLU A 55 -59.81 -2.04 10.28
CA GLU A 55 -60.26 -1.14 11.35
C GLU A 55 -59.51 -1.01 12.70
N SER A 56 -59.24 0.25 13.04
CA SER A 56 -58.85 0.78 14.35
C SER A 56 -60.01 0.81 15.36
N PRO A 57 -59.70 0.79 16.67
CA PRO A 57 -60.58 1.39 17.68
C PRO A 57 -59.96 2.62 18.38
N THR A 58 -60.79 3.66 18.49
CA THR A 58 -60.57 4.93 19.20
C THR A 58 -61.00 4.80 20.68
N ASP A 59 -60.43 5.66 21.55
CA ASP A 59 -60.85 6.06 22.91
C ASP A 59 -61.79 5.16 23.75
N ALA A 60 -61.31 4.75 24.93
CA ALA A 60 -62.07 4.85 26.19
C ALA A 60 -61.18 4.62 27.43
N LEU A 61 -60.88 5.68 28.18
CA LEU A 61 -60.39 5.63 29.56
C LEU A 61 -61.59 5.68 30.53
N PRO A 62 -61.68 4.79 31.53
CA PRO A 62 -62.48 5.04 32.73
C PRO A 62 -61.61 5.68 33.83
N ALA A 63 -62.16 6.70 34.49
CA ALA A 63 -61.61 7.29 35.71
C ALA A 63 -62.27 6.68 36.97
N ASP A 64 -61.70 7.01 38.14
CA ASP A 64 -62.23 6.81 39.51
C ASP A 64 -62.44 5.34 39.99
N LEU A 65 -61.84 4.87 41.09
CA LEU A 65 -61.94 5.44 42.43
C LEU A 65 -60.76 5.09 43.38
N ALA A 66 -60.50 6.02 44.30
CA ALA A 66 -59.45 6.09 45.30
C ALA A 66 -59.40 4.99 46.40
N THR A 67 -58.24 4.87 47.07
CA THR A 67 -58.01 5.01 48.55
C THR A 67 -56.51 4.79 48.82
N SER A 68 -55.68 5.84 48.94
CA SER A 68 -55.38 6.63 50.15
C SER A 68 -54.68 5.87 51.30
N THR A 69 -53.36 6.09 51.44
CA THR A 69 -52.75 6.55 52.71
C THR A 69 -51.46 7.32 52.43
N ALA A 70 -51.16 8.36 53.22
CA ALA A 70 -50.00 9.25 53.03
C ALA A 70 -49.17 9.40 54.30
N VAL A 71 -47.83 9.49 54.19
CA VAL A 71 -46.91 10.02 55.22
C VAL A 71 -45.62 10.59 54.57
N PRO A 72 -45.32 11.90 54.68
CA PRO A 72 -43.96 12.49 54.66
C PRO A 72 -43.45 12.69 56.13
N PRO A 73 -42.15 12.94 56.44
CA PRO A 73 -41.12 13.73 55.74
C PRO A 73 -39.78 12.92 55.56
N SER A 74 -38.57 13.42 55.25
CA SER A 74 -37.91 14.73 55.44
C SER A 74 -36.66 14.91 54.54
N LEU A 75 -36.28 16.16 54.27
CA LEU A 75 -35.01 16.56 53.64
C LEU A 75 -33.87 16.69 54.68
N PRO A 76 -32.64 16.27 54.38
CA PRO A 76 -31.42 16.84 54.94
C PRO A 76 -30.92 18.03 54.09
N ALA A 77 -30.41 19.06 54.74
CA ALA A 77 -29.82 20.26 54.13
C ALA A 77 -28.34 20.03 53.69
N PRO A 78 -27.75 20.88 52.83
CA PRO A 78 -26.40 20.65 52.31
C PRO A 78 -25.32 21.00 53.35
N ASN A 79 -24.52 20.02 53.74
CA ASN A 79 -23.30 20.24 54.52
C ASN A 79 -22.09 20.42 53.61
N THR A 80 -21.72 21.69 53.41
CA THR A 80 -20.45 22.14 52.85
C THR A 80 -19.26 21.46 53.53
N GLY A 81 -18.54 20.63 52.77
CA GLY A 81 -17.37 19.89 53.23
C GLY A 81 -16.23 19.99 52.22
N THR A 82 -15.46 21.07 52.32
CA THR A 82 -14.10 21.22 51.78
C THR A 82 -13.91 20.86 50.30
N GLU A 83 -14.07 21.84 49.41
CA GLU A 83 -13.41 21.85 48.10
C GLU A 83 -11.89 21.92 48.29
N SER A 84 -11.27 20.79 48.65
CA SER A 84 -9.84 20.61 48.47
C SER A 84 -9.59 20.35 47.00
N ALA A 85 -9.47 21.43 46.22
CA ALA A 85 -8.98 21.42 44.85
C ALA A 85 -7.48 21.03 44.82
N ALA A 86 -7.17 19.81 45.26
CA ALA A 86 -5.91 19.18 44.97
C ALA A 86 -5.90 18.88 43.46
N LEU A 87 -4.94 19.47 42.74
CA LEU A 87 -4.60 18.99 41.40
C LEU A 87 -4.11 17.55 41.54
N SER A 88 -5.01 16.60 41.29
CA SER A 88 -4.65 15.20 41.08
C SER A 88 -3.74 15.13 39.86
N ILE A 89 -2.43 14.97 40.11
CA ILE A 89 -1.49 14.59 39.07
C ILE A 89 -1.94 13.21 38.55
N PRO A 90 -2.12 13.01 37.25
CA PRO A 90 -2.58 11.73 36.71
C PRO A 90 -1.54 10.65 36.98
N ASP A 91 -1.85 9.71 37.87
CA ASP A 91 -1.07 8.48 38.15
C ASP A 91 -1.53 7.35 37.19
N ASP A 92 -2.05 7.77 36.04
CA ASP A 92 -3.09 7.03 35.32
C ASP A 92 -2.51 6.04 34.30
N GLY A 93 -1.20 6.05 34.08
CA GLY A 93 -0.55 5.15 33.13
C GLY A 93 -0.72 3.68 33.50
N VAL A 94 -0.67 3.35 34.80
CA VAL A 94 -0.75 1.97 35.29
C VAL A 94 -2.20 1.51 35.46
N SER A 95 -3.09 2.39 35.93
CA SER A 95 -4.52 2.09 36.08
C SER A 95 -5.19 1.83 34.71
N ASN A 96 -4.94 2.68 33.71
CA ASN A 96 -5.43 2.46 32.35
C ASN A 96 -4.92 1.14 31.75
N LEU A 97 -3.66 0.75 32.03
CA LEU A 97 -3.09 -0.52 31.57
C LEU A 97 -3.76 -1.73 32.25
N VAL A 98 -4.05 -1.62 33.54
CA VAL A 98 -4.78 -2.65 34.31
C VAL A 98 -6.23 -2.76 33.85
N GLU A 99 -6.91 -1.65 33.54
CA GLU A 99 -8.26 -1.67 32.99
C GLU A 99 -8.30 -2.29 31.60
N LEU A 100 -7.38 -1.91 30.71
CA LEU A 100 -7.21 -2.54 29.40
C LEU A 100 -6.94 -4.06 29.52
N LEU A 101 -6.16 -4.49 30.52
CA LEU A 101 -5.87 -5.90 30.77
C LEU A 101 -7.10 -6.68 31.28
N ARG A 102 -8.00 -6.04 32.04
CA ARG A 102 -9.28 -6.63 32.45
C ARG A 102 -10.21 -6.80 31.25
N TRP A 103 -10.36 -5.77 30.43
CA TRP A 103 -11.09 -5.85 29.15
C TRP A 103 -10.52 -6.95 28.23
N LEU A 104 -9.19 -7.14 28.23
CA LEU A 104 -8.52 -8.20 27.47
C LEU A 104 -8.85 -9.61 28.00
N SER A 105 -9.00 -9.75 29.32
CA SER A 105 -9.44 -10.99 29.96
C SER A 105 -10.90 -11.32 29.64
N ASP A 106 -11.76 -10.31 29.59
CA ASP A 106 -13.20 -10.48 29.37
C ASP A 106 -13.58 -10.73 27.89
N GLY A 107 -12.77 -10.25 26.94
CA GLY A 107 -13.01 -10.41 25.49
C GLY A 107 -12.64 -11.77 24.89
N GLY A 108 -12.10 -12.70 25.69
CA GLY A 108 -11.75 -14.06 25.26
C GLY A 108 -10.50 -14.18 24.36
N PRO A 109 -10.16 -15.40 23.92
CA PRO A 109 -8.86 -15.69 23.29
C PRO A 109 -8.58 -14.91 22.00
N VAL A 110 -9.62 -14.58 21.22
CA VAL A 110 -9.49 -13.82 19.98
C VAL A 110 -9.04 -12.38 20.24
N LEU A 111 -9.53 -11.75 21.31
CA LEU A 111 -9.13 -10.39 21.66
C LEU A 111 -7.64 -10.32 22.03
N MET A 112 -7.10 -11.35 22.71
CA MET A 112 -5.67 -11.48 22.98
C MET A 112 -4.82 -11.51 21.70
N ILE A 113 -5.28 -12.22 20.66
CA ILE A 113 -4.60 -12.29 19.36
C ILE A 113 -4.65 -10.92 18.66
N ILE A 114 -5.80 -10.24 18.67
CA ILE A 114 -5.95 -8.89 18.10
C ILE A 114 -5.04 -7.88 18.83
N ALA A 115 -4.96 -7.95 20.16
CA ALA A 115 -4.06 -7.09 20.94
C ALA A 115 -2.58 -7.37 20.65
N ALA A 116 -2.18 -8.63 20.51
CA ALA A 116 -0.81 -8.99 20.11
C ALA A 116 -0.47 -8.44 18.70
N LEU A 117 -1.40 -8.56 17.74
CA LEU A 117 -1.24 -7.98 16.40
C LEU A 117 -1.15 -6.45 16.43
N SER A 118 -1.90 -5.78 17.31
CA SER A 118 -1.80 -4.33 17.54
C SER A 118 -0.39 -3.91 17.98
N VAL A 119 0.18 -4.60 18.98
CA VAL A 119 1.53 -4.33 19.47
C VAL A 119 2.58 -4.58 18.37
N VAL A 120 2.45 -5.65 17.60
CA VAL A 120 3.36 -5.94 16.47
C VAL A 120 3.24 -4.87 15.39
N ALA A 121 2.03 -4.49 14.97
CA ALA A 121 1.81 -3.46 13.96
C ALA A 121 2.36 -2.10 14.40
N LEU A 122 2.08 -1.67 15.63
CA LEU A 122 2.60 -0.45 16.21
C LEU A 122 4.14 -0.45 16.23
N THR A 123 4.75 -1.56 16.65
CA THR A 123 6.21 -1.75 16.64
C THR A 123 6.80 -1.59 15.24
N LEU A 124 6.19 -2.22 14.23
CA LEU A 124 6.62 -2.10 12.83
C LEU A 124 6.47 -0.67 12.29
N VAL A 125 5.36 0.02 12.60
CA VAL A 125 5.14 1.43 12.22
C VAL A 125 6.22 2.32 12.84
N LEU A 126 6.52 2.19 14.13
CA LEU A 126 7.56 2.98 14.81
C LEU A 126 8.95 2.73 14.22
N ILE A 127 9.32 1.46 14.00
CA ILE A 127 10.61 1.09 13.36
C ILE A 127 10.72 1.71 11.96
N LYS A 128 9.65 1.65 11.15
CA LYS A 128 9.63 2.21 9.79
C LYS A 128 9.64 3.73 9.76
N ALA A 129 8.85 4.38 10.61
CA ALA A 129 8.85 5.83 10.75
C ALA A 129 10.24 6.35 11.17
N TRP A 130 10.88 5.69 12.14
CA TRP A 130 12.25 6.03 12.56
C TRP A 130 13.28 5.76 11.45
N GLN A 131 13.19 4.63 10.75
CA GLN A 131 14.03 4.32 9.59
C GLN A 131 13.93 5.43 8.53
N PHE A 132 12.72 5.82 8.13
CA PHE A 132 12.51 6.83 7.09
C PHE A 132 12.96 8.22 7.51
N HIS A 133 12.75 8.58 8.79
CA HIS A 133 13.25 9.84 9.35
C HIS A 133 14.79 9.88 9.36
N ARG A 134 15.47 8.81 9.81
CA ARG A 134 16.94 8.73 9.80
C ARG A 134 17.54 8.77 8.40
N LEU A 135 16.92 8.10 7.42
CA LEU A 135 17.36 8.15 6.02
C LEU A 135 16.99 9.48 5.33
N ARG A 136 16.19 10.35 5.99
CA ARG A 136 15.71 11.64 5.48
C ARG A 136 15.09 11.50 4.08
N LEU A 137 14.21 10.51 3.90
CA LEU A 137 13.62 10.16 2.59
C LEU A 137 13.07 11.39 1.85
N ASP A 138 12.38 12.27 2.55
CA ASP A 138 11.67 13.44 2.00
C ASP A 138 12.61 14.60 1.59
N ALA A 139 13.88 14.60 2.01
CA ALA A 139 14.80 15.71 1.76
C ALA A 139 15.34 15.71 0.32
N ARG A 140 15.18 16.84 -0.39
CA ARG A 140 15.52 16.99 -1.83
C ARG A 140 16.80 17.80 -2.08
N GLU A 141 17.21 18.65 -1.13
CA GLU A 141 18.28 19.64 -1.28
C GLU A 141 19.63 19.09 -1.79
N PRO A 142 20.23 18.01 -1.23
CA PRO A 142 21.53 17.52 -1.72
C PRO A 142 21.46 16.93 -3.15
N VAL A 143 20.34 16.28 -3.50
CA VAL A 143 20.11 15.73 -4.84
C VAL A 143 19.92 16.86 -5.86
N ALA A 144 19.07 17.85 -5.53
CA ALA A 144 18.84 19.01 -6.39
C ALA A 144 20.12 19.84 -6.61
N ARG A 145 20.92 20.04 -5.54
CA ARG A 145 22.22 20.71 -5.61
C ARG A 145 23.22 19.94 -6.48
N ALA A 146 23.30 18.62 -6.36
CA ALA A 146 24.19 17.80 -7.18
C ALA A 146 23.79 17.84 -8.67
N LEU A 147 22.50 17.74 -8.97
CA LEU A 147 21.98 17.85 -10.35
C LEU A 147 22.19 19.26 -10.94
N ALA A 148 22.07 20.31 -10.13
CA ALA A 148 22.38 21.68 -10.55
C ALA A 148 23.86 21.90 -10.88
N LEU A 149 24.77 21.24 -10.15
CA LEU A 149 26.22 21.25 -10.45
C LEU A 149 26.54 20.38 -11.67
N TRP A 150 25.86 19.24 -11.83
CA TRP A 150 25.98 18.38 -13.02
C TRP A 150 25.57 19.11 -14.31
N ALA A 151 24.47 19.88 -14.27
CA ALA A 151 24.00 20.71 -15.37
C ALA A 151 24.94 21.90 -15.72
N ARG A 152 25.91 22.21 -14.85
CA ARG A 152 26.96 23.23 -15.07
C ARG A 152 28.30 22.64 -15.50
N ASP A 153 28.34 21.34 -15.80
CA ASP A 153 29.57 20.60 -16.13
C ASP A 153 30.61 20.60 -14.99
N GLU A 154 30.15 20.62 -13.72
CA GLU A 154 31.00 20.52 -12.53
C GLU A 154 30.89 19.12 -11.86
N PRO A 155 31.45 18.05 -12.45
CA PRO A 155 31.31 16.67 -11.96
C PRO A 155 31.85 16.47 -10.55
N ALA A 156 32.99 17.11 -10.23
CA ALA A 156 33.60 17.04 -8.90
C ALA A 156 32.72 17.68 -7.82
N GLY A 157 32.11 18.84 -8.13
CA GLY A 157 31.17 19.51 -7.24
C GLY A 157 29.90 18.69 -7.00
N ALA A 158 29.35 18.09 -8.06
CA ALA A 158 28.18 17.22 -7.98
C ALA A 158 28.45 15.98 -7.09
N MET A 159 29.58 15.29 -7.26
CA MET A 159 29.95 14.16 -6.41
C MET A 159 30.19 14.57 -4.96
N ALA A 160 30.83 15.72 -4.72
CA ALA A 160 31.09 16.24 -3.38
C ALA A 160 29.79 16.64 -2.64
N ALA A 161 28.80 17.18 -3.34
CA ALA A 161 27.48 17.51 -2.78
C ALA A 161 26.70 16.26 -2.29
N LEU A 162 27.03 15.07 -2.81
CA LEU A 162 26.42 13.79 -2.41
C LEU A 162 27.25 13.05 -1.35
N ALA A 163 28.53 13.41 -1.16
CA ALA A 163 29.41 12.77 -0.20
C ALA A 163 28.90 12.99 1.23
N GLY A 164 28.68 11.90 1.98
CA GLY A 164 28.12 11.95 3.33
C GLY A 164 26.58 11.94 3.42
N SER A 165 25.87 11.90 2.29
CA SER A 165 24.40 11.80 2.29
C SER A 165 23.91 10.38 2.63
N CYS A 166 23.00 10.26 3.60
CA CYS A 166 22.40 8.97 3.98
C CYS A 166 21.22 8.54 3.09
N GLN A 167 20.84 9.35 2.10
CA GLN A 167 19.62 9.17 1.31
C GLN A 167 19.79 8.09 0.23
N PRO A 168 18.79 7.21 0.01
CA PRO A 168 18.78 6.24 -1.08
C PRO A 168 19.03 6.86 -2.46
N VAL A 169 18.30 7.94 -2.78
CA VAL A 169 18.40 8.66 -4.07
C VAL A 169 19.81 9.20 -4.30
N ALA A 170 20.39 9.85 -3.29
CA ALA A 170 21.73 10.43 -3.39
C ALA A 170 22.83 9.35 -3.55
N ARG A 171 22.66 8.20 -2.88
CA ARG A 171 23.54 7.02 -3.05
C ARG A 171 23.45 6.40 -4.45
N LEU A 172 22.27 6.42 -5.08
CA LEU A 172 22.14 5.96 -6.47
C LEU A 172 22.73 6.98 -7.45
N LEU A 173 22.38 8.26 -7.28
CA LEU A 173 22.89 9.36 -8.12
C LEU A 173 24.43 9.42 -8.09
N HIS A 174 25.06 9.25 -6.93
CA HIS A 174 26.53 9.22 -6.84
C HIS A 174 27.14 8.06 -7.64
N ARG A 175 26.47 6.89 -7.71
CA ARG A 175 26.91 5.77 -8.56
C ARG A 175 26.68 6.07 -10.04
N ALA A 176 25.57 6.71 -10.40
CA ALA A 176 25.28 7.11 -11.77
C ALA A 176 26.32 8.10 -12.31
N LEU A 177 26.60 9.17 -11.55
CA LEU A 177 27.64 10.16 -11.87
C LEU A 177 29.01 9.50 -11.99
N ARG A 178 29.40 8.66 -11.02
CA ARG A 178 30.68 7.95 -11.07
C ARG A 178 30.79 7.02 -12.28
N GLY A 179 29.74 6.27 -12.60
CA GLY A 179 29.70 5.36 -13.74
C GLY A 179 29.78 6.07 -15.08
N TYR A 180 29.05 7.18 -15.25
CA TYR A 180 29.07 7.98 -16.47
C TYR A 180 30.45 8.61 -16.73
N LEU A 181 31.21 8.93 -15.68
CA LEU A 181 32.57 9.47 -15.78
C LEU A 181 33.65 8.40 -16.03
N LEU A 182 33.32 7.10 -16.03
CA LEU A 182 34.28 6.04 -16.29
C LEU A 182 34.39 5.78 -17.81
N PRO A 183 35.59 5.95 -18.42
CA PRO A 183 35.75 5.71 -19.86
C PRO A 183 35.58 4.23 -20.20
N GLY A 184 34.84 3.94 -21.27
CA GLY A 184 34.65 2.58 -21.81
C GLY A 184 33.47 1.79 -21.23
N ILE A 185 32.64 2.39 -20.36
CA ILE A 185 31.36 1.79 -19.95
C ILE A 185 30.28 2.16 -20.96
N ASP A 186 29.51 1.17 -21.43
CA ASP A 186 28.30 1.41 -22.21
C ASP A 186 27.21 2.05 -21.32
N ALA A 187 26.65 3.17 -21.78
CA ALA A 187 25.62 3.90 -21.08
C ALA A 187 24.35 3.06 -20.84
N GLU A 188 24.04 2.14 -21.76
CA GLU A 188 22.86 1.28 -21.64
C GLU A 188 23.06 0.22 -20.54
N LEU A 189 24.21 -0.44 -20.52
CA LEU A 189 24.58 -1.40 -19.47
C LEU A 189 24.70 -0.73 -18.09
N LEU A 190 25.17 0.52 -18.04
CA LEU A 190 25.15 1.32 -16.81
C LEU A 190 23.71 1.63 -16.35
N ARG A 191 22.81 1.96 -17.28
CA ARG A 191 21.39 2.23 -17.00
C ARG A 191 20.69 0.98 -16.45
N GLU A 192 20.96 -0.20 -17.00
CA GLU A 192 20.46 -1.48 -16.48
C GLU A 192 20.96 -1.78 -15.06
N GLU A 193 22.26 -1.61 -14.80
CA GLU A 193 22.83 -1.82 -13.46
C GLU A 193 22.26 -0.82 -12.44
N LEU A 194 22.06 0.44 -12.83
CA LEU A 194 21.42 1.44 -11.97
C LEU A 194 19.95 1.09 -11.67
N ALA A 195 19.20 0.59 -12.65
CA ALA A 195 17.84 0.10 -12.44
C ALA A 195 17.80 -1.10 -11.48
N ARG A 196 18.72 -2.07 -11.65
CA ARG A 196 18.88 -3.21 -10.75
C ARG A 196 19.18 -2.78 -9.31
N LEU A 197 20.09 -1.81 -9.14
CA LEU A 197 20.44 -1.24 -7.84
C LEU A 197 19.28 -0.43 -7.22
N ALA A 198 18.48 0.27 -8.04
CA ALA A 198 17.30 0.98 -7.58
C ALA A 198 16.24 0.02 -7.04
N SER A 199 15.88 -1.01 -7.82
CA SER A 199 14.93 -2.05 -7.41
C SER A 199 15.35 -2.76 -6.12
N ALA A 200 16.64 -3.11 -5.98
CA ALA A 200 17.16 -3.74 -4.75
C ALA A 200 17.10 -2.82 -3.52
N GLU A 201 17.26 -1.51 -3.69
CA GLU A 201 17.14 -0.53 -2.60
C GLU A 201 15.66 -0.28 -2.24
N LEU A 202 14.75 -0.24 -3.23
CA LEU A 202 13.30 -0.12 -3.03
C LEU A 202 12.71 -1.35 -2.34
N GLU A 203 13.09 -2.56 -2.74
CA GLU A 203 12.67 -3.80 -2.06
C GLU A 203 13.09 -3.79 -0.58
N ARG A 204 14.30 -3.30 -0.27
CA ARG A 204 14.74 -3.12 1.11
C ARG A 204 13.93 -2.07 1.87
N LEU A 205 13.37 -1.05 1.21
CA LEU A 205 12.45 -0.09 1.82
C LEU A 205 11.04 -0.66 2.02
N ARG A 206 10.50 -1.41 1.04
CA ARG A 206 9.20 -2.11 1.10
C ARG A 206 9.16 -3.29 2.09
N SER A 207 10.33 -3.81 2.50
CA SER A 207 10.44 -4.79 3.59
C SER A 207 9.53 -4.45 4.77
N TYR A 208 8.89 -5.45 5.38
CA TYR A 208 7.91 -5.30 6.47
C TYR A 208 6.61 -4.53 6.16
N LEU A 209 6.48 -3.77 5.06
CA LEU A 209 5.21 -3.12 4.70
C LEU A 209 4.14 -4.15 4.36
N ARG A 210 4.49 -5.20 3.60
CA ARG A 210 3.60 -6.35 3.33
C ARG A 210 3.15 -7.11 4.59
N ALA A 211 3.94 -7.10 5.67
CA ALA A 211 3.51 -7.64 6.95
C ALA A 211 2.46 -6.73 7.61
N LEU A 212 2.64 -5.42 7.49
CA LEU A 212 1.69 -4.42 7.98
C LEU A 212 0.35 -4.48 7.22
N GLU A 213 0.39 -4.62 5.90
CA GLU A 213 -0.78 -4.91 5.03
C GLU A 213 -1.51 -6.20 5.44
N THR A 214 -0.76 -7.26 5.74
CA THR A 214 -1.31 -8.53 6.23
C THR A 214 -2.02 -8.35 7.58
N ILE A 215 -1.45 -7.57 8.51
CA ILE A 215 -2.12 -7.29 9.79
C ILE A 215 -3.39 -6.44 9.56
N ALA A 216 -3.32 -5.43 8.69
CA ALA A 216 -4.43 -4.56 8.35
C ALA A 216 -5.64 -5.33 7.78
N THR A 217 -5.38 -6.35 6.95
CA THR A 217 -6.41 -7.19 6.33
C THR A 217 -6.90 -8.33 7.22
N LEU A 218 -6.04 -8.93 8.05
CA LEU A 218 -6.42 -10.00 8.97
C LEU A 218 -7.17 -9.50 10.21
N SER A 219 -6.89 -8.30 10.71
CA SER A 219 -7.46 -7.82 11.99
C SER A 219 -8.99 -7.72 12.00
N PRO A 220 -9.69 -7.22 10.95
CA PRO A 220 -11.14 -7.25 10.86
C PRO A 220 -11.70 -8.69 10.75
N LEU A 221 -11.00 -9.57 10.01
CA LEU A 221 -11.41 -10.97 9.84
C LEU A 221 -11.32 -11.75 11.15
N LEU A 222 -10.33 -11.44 11.99
CA LEU A 222 -10.25 -11.96 13.36
C LEU A 222 -11.36 -11.39 14.26
N GLY A 223 -11.72 -10.12 14.11
CA GLY A 223 -12.88 -9.54 14.80
C GLY A 223 -14.21 -10.24 14.45
N LEU A 224 -14.40 -10.59 13.17
CA LEU A 224 -15.53 -11.39 12.69
C LEU A 224 -15.47 -12.84 13.19
N LEU A 225 -14.28 -13.47 13.23
CA LEU A 225 -14.13 -14.79 13.85
C LEU A 225 -14.51 -14.74 15.35
N GLY A 226 -14.19 -13.64 16.03
CA GLY A 226 -14.56 -13.38 17.42
C GLY A 226 -16.07 -13.33 17.65
N THR A 227 -16.86 -12.77 16.72
CA THR A 227 -18.33 -12.77 16.85
C THR A 227 -18.91 -14.17 16.69
N VAL A 228 -18.43 -14.93 15.71
CA VAL A 228 -18.87 -16.32 15.48
C VAL A 228 -18.57 -17.18 16.71
N LEU A 229 -17.36 -17.09 17.27
CA LEU A 229 -16.99 -17.85 18.47
C LEU A 229 -17.74 -17.39 19.72
N GLY A 230 -17.96 -16.08 19.91
CA GLY A 230 -18.76 -15.56 21.03
C GLY A 230 -20.22 -16.02 20.99
N MET A 231 -20.84 -16.06 19.81
CA MET A 231 -22.19 -16.58 19.64
C MET A 231 -22.27 -18.10 19.84
N ILE A 232 -21.28 -18.86 19.36
CA ILE A 232 -21.21 -20.31 19.59
C ILE A 232 -21.15 -20.62 21.09
N GLU A 233 -20.31 -19.90 21.84
CA GLU A 233 -20.19 -20.09 23.28
C GLU A 233 -21.47 -19.69 24.03
N ALA A 234 -22.13 -18.61 23.61
CA ALA A 234 -23.42 -18.18 24.16
C ALA A 234 -24.51 -19.27 24.01
N PHE A 235 -24.63 -19.87 22.83
CA PHE A 235 -25.57 -20.97 22.59
C PHE A 235 -25.18 -22.25 23.34
N ARG A 236 -23.88 -22.54 23.47
CA ARG A 236 -23.38 -23.70 24.24
C ARG A 236 -23.71 -23.59 25.74
N GLN A 237 -23.62 -22.39 26.31
CA GLN A 237 -24.03 -22.13 27.69
C GLN A 237 -25.56 -22.21 27.86
N LEU A 238 -26.32 -21.74 26.86
CA LEU A 238 -27.78 -21.81 26.84
C LEU A 238 -28.28 -23.27 26.82
N GLU A 239 -27.66 -24.12 25.99
CA GLU A 239 -27.92 -25.57 25.94
C GLU A 239 -27.66 -26.25 27.29
N GLN A 240 -26.52 -25.94 27.92
CA GLN A 240 -26.13 -26.50 29.22
C GLN A 240 -27.03 -26.06 30.38
N ALA A 241 -27.65 -24.87 30.30
CA ALA A 241 -28.61 -24.39 31.30
C ALA A 241 -29.97 -25.12 31.25
N GLY A 242 -30.27 -25.83 30.14
CA GLY A 242 -31.46 -26.66 30.00
C GLY A 242 -32.77 -25.88 30.21
N ALA A 243 -33.55 -26.29 31.21
CA ALA A 243 -34.87 -25.72 31.48
C ALA A 243 -34.85 -24.33 32.17
N GLN A 244 -33.73 -23.93 32.80
CA GLN A 244 -33.58 -22.61 33.44
C GLN A 244 -32.69 -21.71 32.59
N VAL A 245 -33.22 -21.32 31.44
CA VAL A 245 -32.63 -20.29 30.57
C VAL A 245 -32.57 -18.95 31.30
N ASN A 246 -31.36 -18.45 31.55
CA ASN A 246 -31.15 -17.07 31.98
C ASN A 246 -30.74 -16.20 30.76
N PRO A 247 -31.57 -15.23 30.33
CA PRO A 247 -31.25 -14.35 29.20
C PRO A 247 -29.94 -13.56 29.34
N ALA A 248 -29.47 -13.34 30.58
CA ALA A 248 -28.21 -12.64 30.83
C ALA A 248 -27.00 -13.35 30.19
N LEU A 249 -26.98 -14.68 30.17
CA LEU A 249 -25.88 -15.46 29.57
C LEU A 249 -25.75 -15.18 28.06
N LEU A 250 -26.89 -15.15 27.35
CA LEU A 250 -26.93 -14.81 25.92
C LEU A 250 -26.43 -13.38 25.68
N SER A 251 -26.83 -12.42 26.52
CA SER A 251 -26.38 -11.03 26.39
C SER A 251 -24.88 -10.85 26.59
N GLY A 252 -24.24 -11.63 27.47
CA GLY A 252 -22.80 -11.62 27.69
C GLY A 252 -22.00 -12.06 26.46
N GLY A 253 -22.41 -13.15 25.82
CA GLY A 253 -21.75 -13.64 24.60
C GLY A 253 -21.92 -12.69 23.40
N ILE A 254 -23.08 -12.04 23.26
CA ILE A 254 -23.31 -10.99 22.26
C ILE A 254 -22.42 -9.76 22.54
N TRP A 255 -22.28 -9.34 23.79
CA TRP A 255 -21.38 -8.24 24.16
C TRP A 255 -19.92 -8.55 23.83
N GLN A 256 -19.43 -9.73 24.22
CA GLN A 256 -18.08 -10.21 23.89
C GLN A 256 -17.85 -10.24 22.37
N ALA A 257 -18.82 -10.77 21.61
CA ALA A 257 -18.79 -10.80 20.16
C ALA A 257 -18.61 -9.38 19.57
N LEU A 258 -19.47 -8.43 19.93
CA LEU A 258 -19.40 -7.05 19.44
C LEU A 258 -18.08 -6.36 19.80
N LEU A 259 -17.59 -6.58 21.03
CA LEU A 259 -16.31 -6.03 21.50
C LEU A 259 -15.12 -6.51 20.66
N THR A 260 -15.07 -7.81 20.29
CA THR A 260 -13.99 -8.33 19.44
C THR A 260 -14.00 -7.74 18.02
N THR A 261 -15.17 -7.47 17.44
CA THR A 261 -15.26 -6.76 16.16
C THR A 261 -14.82 -5.30 16.27
N ALA A 262 -15.27 -4.59 17.30
CA ALA A 262 -14.87 -3.20 17.54
C ALA A 262 -13.34 -3.08 17.71
N ALA A 263 -12.72 -4.01 18.44
CA ALA A 263 -11.27 -4.07 18.60
C ALA A 263 -10.53 -4.37 17.29
N GLY A 264 -11.00 -5.34 16.49
CA GLY A 264 -10.41 -5.67 15.20
C GLY A 264 -10.43 -4.47 14.23
N LEU A 265 -11.54 -3.73 14.18
CA LEU A 265 -11.64 -2.48 13.39
C LEU A 265 -10.76 -1.36 13.97
N GLY A 266 -10.73 -1.21 15.30
CA GLY A 266 -9.90 -0.22 15.99
C GLY A 266 -8.39 -0.40 15.76
N VAL A 267 -7.93 -1.63 15.52
CA VAL A 267 -6.55 -1.92 15.10
C VAL A 267 -6.39 -1.75 13.57
N ALA A 268 -7.33 -2.25 12.77
CA ALA A 268 -7.20 -2.22 11.31
C ALA A 268 -7.12 -0.80 10.74
N ILE A 269 -8.01 0.11 11.16
CA ILE A 269 -8.12 1.48 10.61
C ILE A 269 -6.78 2.25 10.69
N PRO A 270 -6.12 2.41 11.86
CA PRO A 270 -4.85 3.12 11.94
C PRO A 270 -3.72 2.38 11.21
N VAL A 271 -3.75 1.04 11.15
CA VAL A 271 -2.72 0.25 10.45
C VAL A 271 -2.84 0.40 8.92
N VAL A 272 -4.04 0.42 8.34
CA VAL A 272 -4.26 0.74 6.92
C VAL A 272 -3.72 2.14 6.60
N PHE A 273 -4.06 3.14 7.42
CA PHE A 273 -3.60 4.52 7.22
C PHE A 273 -2.06 4.63 7.28
N ALA A 274 -1.44 4.02 8.29
CA ALA A 274 0.02 4.02 8.43
C ALA A 274 0.71 3.27 7.29
N HIS A 275 0.15 2.15 6.83
CA HIS A 275 0.65 1.41 5.67
C HIS A 275 0.64 2.27 4.39
N ALA A 276 -0.50 2.89 4.06
CA ALA A 276 -0.62 3.74 2.88
C ALA A 276 0.35 4.94 2.92
N TRP A 277 0.50 5.58 4.09
CA TRP A 277 1.43 6.70 4.30
C TRP A 277 2.91 6.32 4.17
N LEU A 278 3.25 5.08 4.55
CA LEU A 278 4.60 4.51 4.37
C LEU A 278 4.86 4.13 2.92
N GLU A 279 3.94 3.42 2.26
CA GLU A 279 4.11 2.97 0.87
C GLU A 279 4.24 4.18 -0.09
N GLN A 280 3.40 5.22 0.08
CA GLN A 280 3.50 6.45 -0.72
C GLN A 280 4.87 7.13 -0.61
N ARG A 281 5.59 6.99 0.52
CA ARG A 281 6.97 7.47 0.67
C ARG A 281 7.99 6.61 -0.05
N VAL A 282 7.78 5.31 -0.12
CA VAL A 282 8.67 4.41 -0.86
C VAL A 282 8.50 4.64 -2.36
N GLU A 283 7.25 4.75 -2.84
CA GLU A 283 6.95 5.04 -4.25
C GLU A 283 7.50 6.41 -4.68
N GLY A 284 7.26 7.45 -3.87
CA GLY A 284 7.85 8.77 -4.08
C GLY A 284 9.39 8.80 -3.98
N CYS A 285 10.01 7.80 -3.34
CA CYS A 285 11.46 7.60 -3.40
C CYS A 285 11.88 6.93 -4.72
N GLY A 286 11.11 5.95 -5.21
CA GLY A 286 11.34 5.26 -6.49
C GLY A 286 11.34 6.22 -7.67
N HIS A 287 10.27 6.99 -7.86
CA HIS A 287 10.20 7.98 -8.94
C HIS A 287 11.35 9.00 -8.88
N ARG A 288 11.82 9.38 -7.69
CA ARG A 288 12.98 10.26 -7.52
C ARG A 288 14.31 9.60 -7.87
N MET A 289 14.41 8.27 -7.73
CA MET A 289 15.59 7.50 -8.15
C MET A 289 15.63 7.42 -9.68
N GLU A 290 14.49 7.15 -10.31
CA GLU A 290 14.33 7.12 -11.77
C GLU A 290 14.60 8.48 -12.41
N ASP A 291 13.98 9.55 -11.90
CA ASP A 291 14.18 10.93 -12.37
C ASP A 291 15.63 11.39 -12.22
N ALA A 292 16.24 11.20 -11.04
CA ALA A 292 17.63 11.59 -10.81
C ALA A 292 18.62 10.83 -11.71
N VAL A 293 18.39 9.54 -11.99
CA VAL A 293 19.19 8.77 -12.95
C VAL A 293 18.98 9.26 -14.38
N THR A 294 17.72 9.50 -14.78
CA THR A 294 17.36 9.97 -16.13
C THR A 294 18.01 11.32 -16.44
N GLN A 295 18.05 12.24 -15.46
CA GLN A 295 18.69 13.55 -15.61
C GLN A 295 20.22 13.47 -15.78
N VAL A 296 20.89 12.42 -15.29
CA VAL A 296 22.33 12.23 -15.54
C VAL A 296 22.59 12.01 -17.03
N PHE A 297 21.87 11.06 -17.65
CA PHE A 297 22.02 10.69 -19.05
C PHE A 297 21.40 11.72 -20.02
N THR A 298 20.36 12.43 -19.59
CA THR A 298 19.63 13.43 -20.42
C THR A 298 20.32 14.81 -20.41
N ARG A 299 21.45 14.96 -19.70
CA ARG A 299 22.21 16.22 -19.61
C ARG A 299 22.49 16.84 -20.97
N ASP A 300 22.98 16.04 -21.92
CA ASP A 300 23.46 16.56 -23.20
C ASP A 300 22.28 17.05 -24.09
N LEU A 301 21.09 16.45 -23.94
CA LEU A 301 19.85 16.94 -24.55
C LEU A 301 19.39 18.27 -23.93
N MET A 302 19.53 18.43 -22.61
CA MET A 302 19.22 19.69 -21.91
C MET A 302 20.19 20.81 -22.31
N THR A 303 21.49 20.51 -22.40
CA THR A 303 22.52 21.45 -22.86
C THR A 303 22.28 21.88 -24.30
N ALA A 304 22.03 20.94 -25.22
CA ALA A 304 21.73 21.23 -26.62
C ALA A 304 20.48 22.12 -26.76
N ARG A 305 19.40 21.83 -26.03
CA ARG A 305 18.18 22.66 -26.04
C ARG A 305 18.45 24.08 -25.53
N ASN A 306 19.22 24.23 -24.45
CA ASN A 306 19.54 25.53 -23.89
C ASN A 306 20.41 26.37 -24.84
N GLN A 307 21.39 25.75 -25.51
CA GLN A 307 22.20 26.40 -26.54
C GLN A 307 21.35 26.90 -27.71
N VAL A 308 20.42 26.08 -28.23
CA VAL A 308 19.49 26.48 -29.31
C VAL A 308 18.58 27.64 -28.86
N ALA A 309 18.07 27.61 -27.63
CA ALA A 309 17.25 28.69 -27.08
C ALA A 309 18.05 30.00 -26.91
N GLN A 310 19.31 29.92 -26.47
CA GLN A 310 20.21 31.06 -26.35
C GLN A 310 20.55 31.64 -27.72
N SER A 311 20.93 30.81 -28.70
CA SER A 311 21.19 31.28 -30.08
C SER A 311 19.97 31.95 -30.72
N ALA A 312 18.75 31.47 -30.44
CA ALA A 312 17.52 32.12 -30.90
C ALA A 312 17.27 33.46 -30.19
N ALA A 313 17.52 33.55 -28.88
CA ALA A 313 17.40 34.80 -28.13
C ALA A 313 18.44 35.84 -28.57
N ASP A 314 19.69 35.43 -28.81
CA ASP A 314 20.78 36.29 -29.29
C ASP A 314 20.49 36.81 -30.71
N ALA A 315 19.94 35.98 -31.59
CA ALA A 315 19.51 36.41 -32.92
C ALA A 315 18.42 37.50 -32.87
N VAL A 316 17.44 37.36 -31.96
CA VAL A 316 16.41 38.37 -31.73
C VAL A 316 17.01 39.66 -31.13
N HIS A 317 17.97 39.55 -30.20
CA HIS A 317 18.64 40.70 -29.60
C HIS A 317 19.57 41.46 -30.57
N GLN A 318 20.16 40.76 -31.54
CA GLN A 318 21.00 41.36 -32.59
C GLN A 318 20.17 42.00 -33.73
N GLY A 319 18.84 42.06 -33.61
CA GLY A 319 17.97 42.72 -34.58
C GLY A 319 17.82 41.96 -35.90
N ALA A 320 18.18 40.68 -35.94
CA ALA A 320 17.89 39.83 -37.09
C ALA A 320 16.38 39.55 -37.12
N THR A 321 15.68 40.27 -38.01
CA THR A 321 14.28 39.95 -38.33
C THR A 321 14.18 38.48 -38.73
N PRO A 322 13.24 37.69 -38.16
CA PRO A 322 13.09 36.31 -38.56
C PRO A 322 12.74 36.26 -40.04
N ILE A 323 13.48 35.45 -40.80
CA ILE A 323 13.29 35.29 -42.25
C ILE A 323 12.01 34.49 -42.47
N THR A 324 10.85 35.15 -42.39
CA THR A 324 9.53 34.49 -42.39
C THR A 324 8.49 35.24 -43.23
N GLU A 325 8.89 36.18 -44.08
CA GLU A 325 7.94 36.94 -44.92
C GLU A 325 8.34 37.09 -46.41
N ALA A 326 9.55 36.66 -46.80
CA ALA A 326 10.02 36.78 -48.20
C ALA A 326 9.67 35.58 -49.11
N ALA A 327 9.23 34.44 -48.55
CA ALA A 327 9.08 33.18 -49.30
C ALA A 327 7.64 32.84 -49.72
N PHE A 328 6.63 33.60 -49.30
CA PHE A 328 5.21 33.25 -49.49
C PHE A 328 4.44 34.11 -50.51
N GLN A 329 5.09 35.09 -51.16
CA GLN A 329 4.44 36.01 -52.10
C GLN A 329 4.72 35.72 -53.60
N SER A 330 5.44 34.65 -53.95
CA SER A 330 5.79 34.34 -55.36
C SER A 330 4.84 33.37 -56.08
N THR A 331 3.74 32.92 -55.44
CA THR A 331 2.77 31.99 -56.05
C THR A 331 1.33 32.50 -55.93
N SER A 332 1.05 33.68 -56.50
CA SER A 332 -0.33 34.17 -56.67
C SER A 332 -0.50 35.16 -57.82
N ALA A 333 -0.65 34.67 -59.05
CA ALA A 333 -1.45 35.33 -60.11
C ALA A 333 -1.80 34.35 -61.25
N PRO A 334 -2.99 34.43 -61.87
CA PRO A 334 -3.47 33.47 -62.87
C PRO A 334 -3.32 33.95 -64.33
N SER A 335 -3.32 33.03 -65.28
CA SER A 335 -3.53 33.32 -66.71
C SER A 335 -4.57 32.37 -67.33
N ALA A 336 -5.63 32.95 -67.90
CA ALA A 336 -6.73 32.22 -68.51
C ALA A 336 -6.72 32.36 -70.05
N GLN A 337 -6.79 31.23 -70.76
CA GLN A 337 -7.10 31.11 -72.20
C GLN A 337 -7.59 29.65 -72.40
N ARG A 338 -8.89 29.36 -72.57
CA ARG A 338 -9.78 29.51 -73.74
C ARG A 338 -9.32 28.80 -75.02
N GLY A 339 -10.20 27.91 -75.53
CA GLY A 339 -10.07 27.07 -76.73
C GLY A 339 -10.46 25.63 -76.36
N SER A 340 -11.73 25.21 -76.38
CA SER A 340 -12.68 25.04 -77.50
C SER A 340 -12.37 23.82 -78.38
N ASP A 341 -13.43 23.05 -78.67
CA ASP A 341 -13.55 21.99 -79.68
C ASP A 341 -12.87 20.64 -79.34
N ALA A 342 -13.45 19.46 -79.59
CA ALA A 342 -14.82 19.09 -79.98
C ALA A 342 -15.08 17.57 -79.76
N ALA A 343 -16.36 17.17 -79.81
CA ALA A 343 -16.91 15.81 -79.97
C ALA A 343 -16.63 14.76 -78.88
#